data_AF-A0A5C3N3N1-F1
#
_entry.id   AF-A0A5C3N3N1-F1
#
_cell.length_a   1.000
_cell.length_b   1.000
_cell.length_c   1.000
_cell.angle_alpha   90.00
_cell.angle_beta   90.00
_cell.angle_gamma   90.00
#
_symmetry.space_group_name_H-M   'P 1'
#
loop_
_entity.id
_entity.type
_entity.pdbx_description
1 polymer ?
#
loop_
_entity_poly.entity_id
_entity_poly.type
_entity_poly.pdbx_seq_one_letter_code
_entity_poly.pdbx_strand_id
1 'polypeptide(L)'
;MCEGTNCDKREGRDLPKLSRCTRCQIALYCSRDCLRGDWPKHKLACCAPGQREHMLPSQRVVHTDVLRDMIRRLLADIEYGLYVGFPPTSGRAYFI
;
A
#
# COMPACT_ATOMS: atom_id res chain seq x y z
N MET A 1 9.95 9.78 -0.49
CA MET A 1 11.17 10.04 -1.28
C MET A 1 10.74 10.75 -2.55
N CYS A 2 11.59 11.60 -3.14
CA CYS A 2 11.25 12.25 -4.41
C CYS A 2 11.07 11.19 -5.51
N GLU A 3 10.01 11.31 -6.30
CA GLU A 3 9.72 10.41 -7.44
C GLU A 3 10.28 10.95 -8.78
N GLY A 4 11.05 12.04 -8.74
CA GLY A 4 11.72 12.57 -9.91
C GLY A 4 12.76 11.62 -10.49
N THR A 5 12.89 11.59 -11.81
CA THR A 5 13.92 10.81 -12.52
C THR A 5 15.32 11.20 -12.04
N ASN A 6 16.11 10.23 -11.57
CA ASN A 6 17.46 10.42 -11.00
C ASN A 6 17.51 11.40 -9.81
N CYS A 7 16.52 11.37 -8.91
CA CYS A 7 16.49 12.21 -7.72
C CYS A 7 16.38 11.40 -6.43
N ASP A 8 17.42 11.45 -5.60
CA ASP A 8 17.45 10.72 -4.33
C ASP A 8 17.05 11.54 -3.09
N LYS A 9 16.49 12.74 -3.30
CA LYS A 9 16.11 13.62 -2.19
C LYS A 9 14.98 13.00 -1.35
N ARG A 10 15.15 13.09 -0.03
CA ARG A 10 14.20 12.57 0.96
C ARG A 10 13.66 13.73 1.81
N GLU A 11 12.45 13.55 2.30
CA GLU A 11 11.89 14.39 3.35
C GLU A 11 12.35 13.86 4.71
N GLY A 12 12.52 14.73 5.69
CA GLY A 12 13.03 14.42 7.03
C GLY A 12 12.90 15.61 7.97
N ARG A 13 13.31 15.44 9.24
CA ARG A 13 13.14 16.47 10.28
C ARG A 13 13.81 17.81 9.93
N ASP A 14 15.00 17.73 9.31
CA ASP A 14 15.83 18.88 8.92
C ASP A 14 15.99 18.99 7.39
N LEU A 15 15.15 18.29 6.61
CA LEU A 15 15.19 18.29 5.16
C LEU A 15 13.98 19.04 4.58
N PRO A 16 14.12 19.67 3.40
CA PRO A 16 13.01 20.35 2.76
C PRO A 16 11.84 19.40 2.51
N LYS A 17 10.63 19.90 2.78
CA LYS A 17 9.39 19.15 2.53
C LYS A 17 9.22 18.87 1.06
N LEU A 18 8.70 17.68 0.75
CA LEU A 18 8.34 17.33 -0.62
C LEU A 18 6.95 17.88 -0.94
N SER A 19 6.79 18.32 -2.18
CA SER A 19 5.51 18.81 -2.72
C SER A 19 4.73 17.65 -3.31
N ARG A 20 3.43 17.61 -3.02
CA ARG A 20 2.51 16.63 -3.63
C ARG A 20 2.12 17.07 -5.04
N CYS A 21 1.91 16.10 -5.93
CA CYS A 21 1.24 16.36 -7.21
C CYS A 21 -0.15 16.97 -6.94
N THR A 22 -0.47 18.11 -7.54
CA THR A 22 -1.72 18.82 -7.28
C THR A 22 -2.96 18.06 -7.75
N ARG A 23 -2.81 17.16 -8.73
CA ARG A 23 -3.92 16.38 -9.31
C ARG A 23 -4.26 15.15 -8.47
N CYS A 24 -3.29 14.27 -8.25
CA CYS A 24 -3.54 13.01 -7.54
C CYS A 24 -3.29 13.09 -6.03
N GLN A 25 -2.57 14.11 -5.53
CA GLN A 25 -2.19 14.28 -4.12
C GLN A 25 -1.38 13.12 -3.50
N ILE A 26 -0.91 12.18 -4.33
CA ILE A 26 -0.22 10.96 -3.93
C ILE A 26 1.28 11.06 -4.20
N ALA A 27 1.70 11.36 -5.43
CA ALA A 27 3.11 11.40 -5.81
C ALA A 27 3.85 12.60 -5.18
N LEU A 28 5.11 12.38 -4.76
CA LEU A 28 5.92 13.36 -4.04
C LEU A 28 7.14 13.82 -4.84
N TYR A 29 7.36 15.14 -4.92
CA TYR A 29 8.47 15.74 -5.67
C TYR A 29 9.16 16.85 -4.88
N CYS A 30 10.48 16.98 -5.00
CA CYS A 30 11.22 18.05 -4.32
C CYS A 30 11.11 19.41 -5.03
N SER A 31 10.74 19.42 -6.31
CA SER A 31 10.56 20.64 -7.11
C SER A 31 9.62 20.38 -8.29
N ARG A 32 9.16 21.46 -8.93
CA ARG A 32 8.39 21.38 -10.18
C ARG A 32 9.20 20.75 -11.32
N ASP A 33 10.52 20.84 -11.30
CA ASP A 33 11.37 20.26 -12.34
C ASP A 33 11.39 18.74 -12.24
N CYS A 34 11.44 18.19 -11.02
CA CYS A 34 11.31 16.75 -10.79
C CYS A 34 9.95 16.21 -11.26
N LEU A 35 8.86 16.95 -10.99
CA LEU A 35 7.53 16.60 -11.51
C LEU A 35 7.50 16.64 -13.04
N ARG A 36 8.03 17.69 -13.68
CA ARG A 36 8.05 17.79 -15.15
C ARG A 36 8.89 16.71 -15.81
N GLY A 37 10.04 16.37 -15.22
CA GLY A 37 10.91 15.31 -15.71
C GLY A 37 10.24 13.93 -15.64
N ASP A 38 9.50 13.66 -14.56
CA ASP A 38 8.76 12.41 -14.37
C ASP A 38 7.38 12.40 -15.08
N TRP A 39 6.86 13.56 -15.46
CA TRP A 39 5.51 13.71 -16.05
C TRP A 39 5.18 12.73 -17.20
N PRO A 40 6.09 12.43 -18.16
CA PRO A 40 5.79 11.48 -19.22
C PRO A 40 5.40 10.09 -18.71
N LYS A 41 5.97 9.65 -17.58
CA LYS A 41 5.63 8.40 -16.90
C LYS A 41 4.46 8.58 -15.95
N HIS A 42 4.52 9.59 -15.08
CA HIS A 42 3.51 9.85 -14.07
C HIS A 42 2.11 10.03 -14.66
N LYS A 43 1.96 10.73 -15.79
CA LYS A 43 0.66 11.01 -16.42
C LYS A 43 -0.15 9.74 -16.75
N LEU A 44 0.51 8.60 -16.96
CA LEU A 44 -0.14 7.33 -17.27
C LEU A 44 -0.83 6.72 -16.05
N ALA A 45 -0.34 7.03 -14.86
CA ALA A 45 -0.83 6.51 -13.59
C ALA A 45 -1.50 7.58 -12.70
N CYS A 46 -1.41 8.86 -13.09
CA CYS A 46 -1.96 9.98 -12.33
C CYS A 46 -3.50 9.87 -12.24
N CYS A 47 -4.02 9.74 -11.02
CA CYS A 47 -5.43 9.53 -10.72
C CYS A 47 -6.00 8.21 -11.30
N ALA A 48 -5.15 7.26 -11.68
CA ALA A 48 -5.60 5.96 -12.15
C ALA A 48 -6.18 5.14 -11.00
N PRO A 49 -7.22 4.32 -11.25
CA PRO A 49 -7.71 3.36 -10.26
C PRO A 49 -6.57 2.39 -9.88
N GLY A 50 -6.29 2.30 -8.59
CA GLY A 50 -5.18 1.49 -8.06
C GLY A 50 -3.84 2.22 -7.92
N GLN A 51 -3.80 3.55 -8.13
CA GLN A 51 -2.63 4.34 -7.72
C GLN A 51 -2.37 4.14 -6.23
N ARG A 52 -1.14 3.70 -5.89
CA ARG A 52 -0.78 3.36 -4.51
C ARG A 52 -0.17 4.55 -3.79
N GLU A 53 -0.57 4.75 -2.54
CA GLU A 53 0.09 5.68 -1.65
C GLU A 53 1.51 5.21 -1.33
N HIS A 54 2.40 6.17 -1.12
CA HIS A 54 3.76 5.90 -0.69
C HIS A 54 3.73 5.42 0.76
N MET A 55 3.77 4.10 0.98
CA MET A 55 3.81 3.52 2.32
C MET A 55 5.01 4.04 3.11
N LEU A 56 4.81 4.36 4.38
CA LEU A 56 5.92 4.63 5.31
C LEU A 56 6.80 3.37 5.42
N PRO A 57 8.12 3.52 5.67
CA PRO A 57 9.01 2.36 5.87
C PRO A 57 8.49 1.40 6.94
N SER A 58 7.94 1.92 8.04
CA SER A 58 7.32 1.14 9.11
C SER A 58 6.09 0.37 8.65
N GLN A 59 5.33 0.89 7.68
CA GLN A 59 4.15 0.22 7.12
C GLN A 59 4.54 -0.89 6.13
N ARG A 60 5.70 -0.80 5.49
CA ARG A 60 6.14 -1.80 4.50
C ARG A 60 6.34 -3.18 5.13
N VAL A 61 7.02 -3.27 6.28
CA VAL A 61 7.31 -4.55 6.97
C VAL A 61 6.01 -5.24 7.39
N VAL A 62 5.07 -4.49 7.97
CA VAL A 62 3.75 -5.00 8.35
C VAL A 62 3.01 -5.57 7.14
N HIS A 63 3.07 -4.87 6.00
CA HIS A 63 2.37 -5.28 4.79
C HIS A 63 3.02 -6.49 4.08
N THR A 64 4.34 -6.55 4.00
CA THR A 64 5.01 -7.61 3.22
C THR A 64 5.10 -8.93 3.98
N ASP A 65 5.31 -8.87 5.30
CA ASP A 65 5.72 -10.04 6.06
C ASP A 65 4.59 -10.52 6.97
N VAL A 66 3.98 -9.62 7.75
CA VAL A 66 2.93 -9.99 8.71
C VAL A 66 1.59 -10.23 8.01
N LEU A 67 1.08 -9.22 7.30
CA LEU A 67 -0.23 -9.30 6.66
C LEU A 67 -0.28 -10.39 5.58
N ARG A 68 0.81 -10.56 4.82
CA ARG A 68 0.91 -11.63 3.81
C ARG A 68 0.78 -13.01 4.45
N ASP A 69 1.53 -13.27 5.51
CA ASP A 69 1.50 -14.57 6.19
C ASP A 69 0.14 -14.82 6.87
N MET A 70 -0.46 -13.79 7.47
CA MET A 70 -1.80 -13.88 8.04
C MET A 70 -2.85 -14.22 6.97
N ILE A 71 -2.83 -13.53 5.82
CA ILE A 71 -3.74 -13.81 4.70
C ILE A 71 -3.52 -15.23 4.19
N ARG A 72 -2.27 -15.67 4.05
CA ARG A 72 -1.95 -17.02 3.59
C ARG A 72 -2.52 -18.09 4.51
N ARG A 73 -2.42 -17.90 5.83
CA ARG A 73 -2.99 -18.82 6.82
C ARG A 73 -4.51 -18.84 6.75
N LEU A 74 -5.15 -17.67 6.70
CA LEU A 74 -6.60 -17.58 6.56
C LEU A 74 -7.12 -18.27 5.30
N LEU A 75 -6.44 -18.08 4.16
CA LEU A 75 -6.81 -18.77 2.91
C LEU A 75 -6.66 -20.28 3.02
N ALA A 76 -5.59 -20.77 3.67
CA ALA A 76 -5.41 -22.19 3.93
C ALA A 76 -6.50 -22.77 4.85
N ASP A 77 -6.91 -22.04 5.89
CA ASP A 77 -8.01 -22.44 6.77
C ASP A 77 -9.36 -22.48 6.04
N ILE A 78 -9.61 -21.52 5.14
CA ILE A 78 -10.79 -21.49 4.28
C ILE A 78 -10.77 -22.68 3.31
N GLU A 79 -9.65 -22.92 2.64
CA GLU A 79 -9.49 -24.03 1.70
C GLU A 79 -9.69 -25.38 2.41
N TYR A 80 -9.08 -25.56 3.57
CA TYR A 80 -9.24 -26.75 4.39
C TYR A 80 -10.71 -26.93 4.82
N GLY A 81 -11.37 -25.87 5.31
CA GLY A 81 -12.78 -25.92 5.69
C GLY A 81 -13.72 -26.20 4.51
N LEU A 82 -13.39 -25.78 3.29
CA LEU A 82 -14.13 -26.15 2.08
C LEU A 82 -13.92 -27.62 1.70
N TYR A 83 -12.75 -28.20 1.97
CA TYR A 83 -12.43 -29.59 1.66
C TYR A 83 -12.96 -30.58 2.71
N VAL A 84 -12.85 -30.26 4.01
CA VAL A 84 -13.23 -31.17 5.11
C VAL A 84 -14.53 -30.79 5.82
N GLY A 85 -15.12 -29.64 5.49
CA GLY A 85 -16.26 -29.05 6.21
C GLY A 85 -15.81 -28.12 7.34
N PHE A 86 -16.43 -26.94 7.43
CA PHE A 86 -16.17 -26.02 8.54
C PHE A 86 -16.73 -26.59 9.84
N PRO A 87 -15.96 -26.62 10.95
CA PRO A 87 -16.50 -27.04 12.23
C PRO A 87 -17.67 -26.12 12.60
N PRO A 88 -18.74 -26.64 13.23
CA PRO A 88 -19.83 -25.81 13.68
C PRO A 88 -19.25 -24.75 14.62
N THR A 89 -19.32 -23.48 14.21
CA THR A 89 -18.99 -22.36 15.10
C THR A 89 -19.96 -22.47 16.26
N SER A 90 -19.47 -22.82 17.44
CA SER A 90 -20.29 -23.11 18.61
C SER A 90 -21.05 -21.86 19.07
N GLY A 91 -22.23 -21.66 18.48
CA GLY A 91 -23.19 -20.63 18.81
C GLY A 91 -24.51 -21.27 19.24
N ARG A 92 -24.62 -21.50 20.56
CA ARG A 92 -25.82 -21.87 21.33
C ARG A 92 -26.62 -23.09 20.82
N ALA A 93 -26.41 -24.23 21.48
CA ALA A 93 -27.45 -25.23 21.64
C ALA A 93 -28.53 -24.66 22.58
N TYR A 94 -29.68 -24.26 22.05
CA TYR A 94 -30.90 -24.19 22.85
C TYR A 94 -31.48 -25.60 22.89
N PHE A 95 -31.34 -26.26 24.04
CA PHE A 95 -32.11 -27.47 24.33
C PHE A 95 -33.55 -27.01 24.67
N ILE A 96 -34.51 -27.54 23.93
CA ILE A 96 -35.96 -27.45 24.22
C ILE A 96 -36.34 -28.66 25.06
#